data_AF-A0A167V546-F1
#
_entry.id   AF-A0A167V546-F1
#
_cell.length_a   1.000
_cell.length_b   1.000
_cell.length_c   1.000
_cell.angle_alpha   90.00
_cell.angle_beta   90.00
_cell.angle_gamma   90.00
#
_symmetry.space_group_name_H-M   'P 1'
#
loop_
_entity.id
_entity.type
_entity.pdbx_description
1 polymer ?
#
loop_
_entity_poly.entity_id
_entity_poly.type
_entity_poly.pdbx_seq_one_letter_code
_entity_poly.pdbx_strand_id
1 'polypeptide(L)'
;MEFEWHPAKLLQDEDSFQDFALLVLHQPLRNSAILRRLWKNAQLRVAADGAANRLHHLSSFQGKFANLQAIVGDLDSLSPEVRDFYSSQPTPAQIVQDPDQESTDFGKAIDWIRRAQQPATLDIVALGGIGGRLDQGLSQLHHLYMYQSGSEYAHGRIYLLSEASLTFLLKAGSHKIHVKEPGEDAVFKKHVGIIPLQGPSRITTKGLEWDVSDWESKIGGNLSTSNHVLPDTKCVHVHTTKDVLFTIALRQVEGEVGN
;
A
#
# COMPACT_ATOMS: atom_id res chain seq x y z
N MET A 1 21.28 -3.80 12.50
CA MET A 1 20.44 -4.55 11.55
C MET A 1 20.01 -3.57 10.46
N GLU A 2 20.13 -3.94 9.19
CA GLU A 2 19.66 -3.13 8.06
C GLU A 2 18.42 -3.82 7.46
N PHE A 3 17.32 -3.08 7.30
CA PHE A 3 16.10 -3.59 6.70
C PHE A 3 16.12 -3.37 5.18
N GLU A 4 15.88 -4.42 4.41
CA GLU A 4 15.89 -4.34 2.94
C GLU A 4 14.47 -4.33 2.35
N TRP A 5 14.23 -3.49 1.35
CA TRP A 5 12.91 -3.29 0.73
C TRP A 5 12.97 -3.40 -0.79
N HIS A 6 12.04 -4.15 -1.37
CA HIS A 6 11.88 -4.28 -2.83
C HIS A 6 10.49 -3.84 -3.29
N PRO A 7 10.11 -2.56 -3.08
CA PRO A 7 8.76 -2.09 -3.40
C PRO A 7 8.42 -2.17 -4.89
N ALA A 8 9.42 -2.16 -5.78
CA ALA A 8 9.20 -2.29 -7.22
C ALA A 8 8.61 -3.66 -7.59
N LYS A 9 9.02 -4.73 -6.88
CA LYS A 9 8.57 -6.10 -7.13
C LYS A 9 7.06 -6.26 -7.06
N LEU A 10 6.43 -5.54 -6.14
CA LEU A 10 4.97 -5.53 -5.99
C LEU A 10 4.24 -5.09 -7.28
N LEU A 11 4.88 -4.25 -8.10
CA LEU A 11 4.26 -3.55 -9.24
C LEU A 11 4.75 -4.06 -10.62
N GLN A 12 5.66 -5.01 -10.63
CA GLN A 12 6.22 -5.62 -11.85
C GLN A 12 5.28 -6.69 -12.40
N ASP A 13 5.37 -6.97 -13.71
CA ASP A 13 4.58 -8.03 -14.34
C ASP A 13 5.34 -9.35 -14.19
N GLU A 14 5.14 -10.03 -13.06
CA GLU A 14 5.71 -11.34 -12.82
C GLU A 14 4.70 -12.44 -13.16
N ASP A 15 5.19 -13.61 -13.58
CA ASP A 15 4.38 -14.79 -13.88
C ASP A 15 4.18 -15.71 -12.66
N SER A 16 4.68 -15.30 -11.48
CA SER A 16 4.51 -16.01 -10.21
C SER A 16 3.81 -15.14 -9.16
N PHE A 17 3.08 -15.79 -8.25
CA PHE A 17 2.53 -15.11 -7.07
C PHE A 17 3.66 -14.56 -6.20
N GLN A 18 3.46 -13.36 -5.69
CA GLN A 18 4.28 -12.81 -4.62
C GLN A 18 3.57 -12.97 -3.28
N ASP A 19 4.35 -13.04 -2.21
CA ASP A 19 3.89 -13.23 -0.83
C ASP A 19 3.27 -11.95 -0.25
N PHE A 20 2.20 -11.46 -0.88
CA PHE A 20 1.39 -10.36 -0.34
C PHE A 20 -0.12 -10.55 -0.56
N ALA A 21 -0.91 -9.94 0.33
CA ALA A 21 -2.33 -9.72 0.18
C ALA A 21 -2.61 -8.34 -0.42
N LEU A 22 -3.46 -8.30 -1.45
CA LEU A 22 -4.05 -7.08 -1.98
C LEU A 22 -5.32 -6.76 -1.20
N LEU A 23 -5.35 -5.60 -0.54
CA LEU A 23 -6.51 -5.06 0.14
C LEU A 23 -7.03 -3.85 -0.63
N VAL A 24 -8.24 -3.94 -1.18
CA VAL A 24 -8.86 -2.84 -1.93
C VAL A 24 -9.77 -2.05 -1.01
N LEU A 25 -9.55 -0.74 -0.92
CA LEU A 25 -10.34 0.19 -0.10
C LEU A 25 -11.42 0.90 -0.92
N HIS A 26 -12.41 1.48 -0.24
CA HIS A 26 -13.50 2.21 -0.87
C HIS A 26 -13.05 3.61 -1.34
N GLN A 27 -12.23 3.67 -2.39
CA GLN A 27 -11.73 4.89 -3.03
C GLN A 27 -11.80 4.76 -4.56
N PRO A 28 -11.76 5.88 -5.31
CA PRO A 28 -11.65 5.82 -6.76
C PRO A 28 -10.44 5.00 -7.20
N LEU A 29 -10.68 3.99 -8.04
CA LEU A 29 -9.67 3.11 -8.60
C LEU A 29 -9.33 3.59 -10.02
N ARG A 30 -8.54 4.65 -10.14
CA ARG A 30 -8.25 5.26 -11.45
C ARG A 30 -7.17 4.54 -12.26
N ASN A 31 -6.24 3.85 -11.61
CA ASN A 31 -5.15 3.16 -12.30
C ASN A 31 -5.48 1.67 -12.51
N SER A 32 -6.14 1.36 -13.62
CA SER A 32 -6.61 0.00 -13.88
C SER A 32 -5.46 -0.97 -14.20
N ALA A 33 -4.37 -0.46 -14.78
CA ALA A 33 -3.18 -1.25 -15.09
C ALA A 33 -2.47 -1.74 -13.82
N ILE A 34 -2.21 -0.84 -12.86
CA ILE A 34 -1.59 -1.21 -11.57
C ILE A 34 -2.50 -2.15 -10.79
N LEU A 35 -3.81 -1.88 -10.74
CA LEU A 35 -4.76 -2.79 -10.09
C LEU A 35 -4.67 -4.21 -10.70
N ARG A 36 -4.64 -4.35 -12.02
CA ARG A 36 -4.52 -5.67 -12.67
C ARG A 36 -3.21 -6.38 -12.34
N ARG A 37 -2.08 -5.66 -12.32
CA ARG A 37 -0.77 -6.24 -11.96
C ARG A 37 -0.78 -6.73 -10.52
N LEU A 38 -1.18 -5.88 -9.57
CA LEU A 38 -1.32 -6.27 -8.17
C LEU A 38 -2.29 -7.43 -7.99
N TRP A 39 -3.41 -7.40 -8.71
CA TRP A 39 -4.41 -8.45 -8.63
C TRP A 39 -3.89 -9.79 -9.14
N LYS A 40 -3.10 -9.80 -10.24
CA LYS A 40 -2.42 -10.99 -10.74
C LYS A 40 -1.41 -11.52 -9.71
N ASN A 41 -0.57 -10.63 -9.17
CA ASN A 41 0.58 -11.01 -8.33
C ASN A 41 0.18 -11.40 -6.90
N ALA A 42 -0.94 -10.89 -6.38
CA ALA A 42 -1.35 -11.13 -5.00
C ALA A 42 -1.71 -12.59 -4.72
N GLN A 43 -1.31 -13.12 -3.58
CA GLN A 43 -1.74 -14.43 -3.10
C GLN A 43 -3.20 -14.37 -2.62
N LEU A 44 -3.59 -13.28 -1.97
CA LEU A 44 -4.90 -13.06 -1.37
C LEU A 44 -5.47 -11.72 -1.85
N ARG A 45 -6.74 -11.68 -2.29
CA ARG A 45 -7.46 -10.44 -2.64
C ARG A 45 -8.64 -10.24 -1.70
N VAL A 46 -8.68 -9.08 -1.06
CA VAL A 46 -9.69 -8.70 -0.06
C VAL A 46 -10.24 -7.33 -0.43
N ALA A 47 -11.55 -7.15 -0.30
CA ALA A 47 -12.21 -5.87 -0.44
C ALA A 47 -12.74 -5.40 0.92
N ALA A 48 -12.46 -4.14 1.27
CA ALA A 48 -13.05 -3.50 2.44
C ALA A 48 -14.45 -2.96 2.09
N ASP A 49 -15.48 -3.63 2.61
CA ASP A 49 -16.90 -3.30 2.44
C ASP A 49 -17.26 -2.81 1.01
N GLY A 50 -17.63 -1.54 0.85
CA GLY A 50 -18.08 -0.98 -0.42
C GLY A 50 -17.01 -0.99 -1.52
N ALA A 51 -15.75 -1.32 -1.23
CA ALA A 51 -14.72 -1.53 -2.24
C ALA A 51 -15.10 -2.63 -3.24
N ALA A 52 -15.86 -3.64 -2.78
CA ALA A 52 -16.38 -4.69 -3.65
C ALA A 52 -17.29 -4.14 -4.76
N ASN A 53 -18.09 -3.11 -4.46
CA ASN A 53 -18.93 -2.47 -5.49
C ASN A 53 -18.08 -1.85 -6.61
N ARG A 54 -16.95 -1.25 -6.24
CA ARG A 54 -16.03 -0.64 -7.21
C ARG A 54 -15.37 -1.71 -8.08
N LEU A 55 -14.92 -2.80 -7.47
CA LEU A 55 -14.35 -3.94 -8.20
C LEU A 55 -15.37 -4.58 -9.15
N HIS A 56 -16.62 -4.73 -8.72
CA HIS A 56 -17.70 -5.23 -9.57
C HIS A 56 -17.95 -4.32 -10.76
N HIS A 57 -18.08 -3.01 -10.54
CA HIS A 57 -18.27 -2.03 -11.62
C HIS A 57 -17.12 -2.05 -12.65
N LEU A 58 -15.87 -2.19 -12.19
CA LEU A 58 -14.72 -2.36 -13.09
C LEU A 58 -14.72 -3.73 -13.79
N SER A 59 -15.27 -4.76 -13.16
CA SER A 59 -15.39 -6.11 -13.72
C SER A 59 -16.47 -6.20 -14.79
N SER A 60 -17.55 -5.44 -14.69
CA SER A 60 -18.64 -5.42 -15.70
C SER A 60 -18.16 -5.10 -17.11
N PHE A 61 -17.01 -4.45 -17.25
CA PHE A 61 -16.42 -4.14 -18.56
C PHE A 61 -15.51 -5.24 -19.11
N GLN A 62 -14.94 -6.14 -18.28
CA GLN A 62 -13.89 -7.08 -18.74
C GLN A 62 -13.77 -8.43 -17.98
N GLY A 63 -14.59 -8.73 -16.97
CA GLY A 63 -14.58 -10.00 -16.21
C GLY A 63 -13.34 -10.24 -15.33
N LYS A 64 -12.56 -9.20 -14.99
CA LYS A 64 -11.16 -9.35 -14.52
C LYS A 64 -10.96 -9.57 -13.02
N PHE A 65 -11.94 -9.30 -12.15
CA PHE A 65 -11.76 -9.33 -10.69
C PHE A 65 -12.73 -10.27 -9.97
N ALA A 66 -13.15 -11.34 -10.64
CA ALA A 66 -14.14 -12.29 -10.12
C ALA A 66 -13.61 -13.22 -9.02
N ASN A 67 -12.30 -13.51 -9.00
CA ASN A 67 -11.65 -14.38 -7.99
C ASN A 67 -11.31 -13.64 -6.68
N LEU A 68 -12.14 -12.68 -6.28
CA LEU A 68 -12.04 -12.02 -4.97
C LEU A 68 -12.29 -13.07 -3.87
N GLN A 69 -11.43 -13.14 -2.86
CA GLN A 69 -11.56 -14.20 -1.84
C GLN A 69 -12.33 -13.75 -0.59
N ALA A 70 -12.35 -12.46 -0.26
CA ALA A 70 -13.12 -11.96 0.87
C ALA A 70 -13.61 -10.53 0.71
N ILE A 71 -14.78 -10.25 1.29
CA ILE A 71 -15.34 -8.91 1.50
C ILE A 71 -15.50 -8.75 3.01
N VAL A 72 -14.81 -7.77 3.58
CA VAL A 72 -14.72 -7.57 5.04
C VAL A 72 -15.16 -6.16 5.40
N GLY A 73 -16.04 -6.02 6.39
CA GLY A 73 -16.48 -4.73 6.93
C GLY A 73 -17.80 -4.87 7.68
N ASP A 74 -18.44 -3.76 8.03
CA ASP A 74 -19.80 -3.80 8.58
C ASP A 74 -20.88 -4.13 7.53
N LEU A 75 -20.51 -4.04 6.24
CA LEU A 75 -21.33 -4.35 5.07
C LEU A 75 -22.47 -3.37 4.83
N ASP A 76 -22.37 -2.14 5.34
CA ASP A 76 -23.40 -1.12 5.18
C ASP A 76 -23.42 -0.49 3.77
N SER A 77 -22.28 -0.53 3.07
CA SER A 77 -22.12 0.05 1.75
C SER A 77 -22.16 -1.00 0.64
N LEU A 78 -21.96 -2.29 0.94
CA LEU A 78 -22.04 -3.39 -0.03
C LEU A 78 -23.45 -3.54 -0.62
N SER A 79 -23.59 -3.49 -1.95
CA SER A 79 -24.90 -3.69 -2.57
C SER A 79 -25.31 -5.16 -2.61
N PRO A 80 -26.62 -5.49 -2.53
CA PRO A 80 -27.10 -6.87 -2.63
C PRO A 80 -26.69 -7.56 -3.94
N GLU A 81 -26.77 -6.85 -5.07
CA GLU A 81 -26.36 -7.35 -6.38
C GLU A 81 -24.87 -7.77 -6.40
N VAL A 82 -24.00 -6.93 -5.82
CA VAL A 82 -22.56 -7.20 -5.78
C VAL A 82 -22.25 -8.35 -4.82
N ARG A 83 -22.95 -8.43 -3.69
CA ARG A 83 -22.86 -9.54 -2.76
C ARG A 83 -23.22 -10.86 -3.44
N ASP A 84 -24.34 -10.88 -4.17
CA ASP A 84 -24.82 -12.06 -4.89
C ASP A 84 -23.87 -12.45 -6.03
N PHE A 85 -23.33 -11.48 -6.75
CA PHE A 85 -22.31 -11.70 -7.78
C PHE A 85 -21.08 -12.43 -7.21
N TYR A 86 -20.50 -11.93 -6.12
CA TYR A 86 -19.30 -12.55 -5.54
C TYR A 86 -19.58 -13.87 -4.82
N SER A 87 -20.81 -14.08 -4.32
CA SER A 87 -21.24 -15.33 -3.69
C SER A 87 -21.54 -16.44 -4.69
N SER A 88 -21.83 -16.09 -5.94
CA SER A 88 -22.18 -17.03 -7.02
C SER A 88 -21.00 -17.43 -7.92
N GLN A 89 -19.79 -16.92 -7.65
CA GLN A 89 -18.59 -17.29 -8.40
C GLN A 89 -18.20 -18.76 -8.17
N PRO A 90 -17.46 -19.39 -9.12
CA PRO A 90 -17.00 -20.78 -8.94
C PRO A 90 -16.19 -21.00 -7.65
N THR A 91 -15.48 -19.96 -7.21
CA THR A 91 -14.87 -19.89 -5.88
C THR A 91 -15.47 -18.67 -5.17
N PRO A 92 -16.51 -18.86 -4.35
CA PRO A 92 -17.22 -17.76 -3.71
C PRO A 92 -16.33 -16.95 -2.78
N ALA A 93 -16.50 -15.63 -2.79
CA ALA A 93 -15.87 -14.77 -1.79
C ALA A 93 -16.48 -15.01 -0.40
N GLN A 94 -15.65 -15.01 0.64
CA GLN A 94 -16.15 -15.01 2.02
C GLN A 94 -16.71 -13.63 2.36
N ILE A 95 -17.97 -13.59 2.77
CA ILE A 95 -18.62 -12.37 3.23
C ILE A 95 -18.48 -12.30 4.75
N VAL A 96 -17.62 -11.41 5.23
CA VAL A 96 -17.26 -11.31 6.65
C VAL A 96 -17.84 -10.01 7.21
N GLN A 97 -18.93 -10.15 7.95
CA GLN A 97 -19.54 -9.02 8.63
C GLN A 97 -18.88 -8.83 10.00
N ASP A 98 -18.37 -7.62 10.23
CA ASP A 98 -17.84 -7.18 11.52
C ASP A 98 -18.63 -5.95 11.99
N PRO A 99 -19.53 -6.12 12.99
CA PRO A 99 -20.44 -5.06 13.43
C PRO A 99 -19.76 -3.98 14.28
N ASP A 100 -18.47 -4.12 14.61
CA ASP A 100 -17.75 -3.11 15.40
C ASP A 100 -17.80 -1.74 14.72
N GLN A 101 -18.26 -0.71 15.46
CA GLN A 101 -18.38 0.66 14.97
C GLN A 101 -17.20 1.54 15.40
N GLU A 102 -16.33 1.03 16.28
CA GLU A 102 -15.16 1.75 16.77
C GLU A 102 -13.94 1.55 15.87
N SER A 103 -13.96 0.54 15.00
CA SER A 103 -12.90 0.23 14.02
C SER A 103 -13.33 0.54 12.59
N THR A 104 -12.38 0.99 11.77
CA THR A 104 -12.62 1.20 10.33
C THR A 104 -12.60 -0.11 9.55
N ASP A 105 -13.24 -0.17 8.38
CA ASP A 105 -13.16 -1.35 7.49
C ASP A 105 -11.74 -1.66 7.04
N PHE A 106 -10.86 -0.65 6.99
CA PHE A 106 -9.45 -0.88 6.73
C PHE A 106 -8.81 -1.71 7.84
N GLY A 107 -9.05 -1.34 9.10
CA GLY A 107 -8.55 -2.08 10.26
C GLY A 107 -9.14 -3.50 10.34
N LYS A 108 -10.47 -3.62 10.23
CA LYS A 108 -11.18 -4.91 10.20
C LYS A 108 -10.60 -5.86 9.15
N ALA A 109 -10.33 -5.35 7.94
CA ALA A 109 -9.75 -6.13 6.87
C ALA A 109 -8.29 -6.54 7.13
N ILE A 110 -7.45 -5.66 7.70
CA ILE A 110 -6.08 -6.04 8.12
C ILE A 110 -6.16 -7.15 9.15
N ASP A 111 -6.95 -7.00 10.20
CA ASP A 111 -7.10 -8.00 11.26
C ASP A 111 -7.60 -9.35 10.71
N TRP A 112 -8.55 -9.31 9.79
CA TRP A 112 -9.00 -10.52 9.11
C TRP A 112 -7.88 -11.19 8.31
N ILE A 113 -7.11 -10.44 7.51
CA ILE A 113 -5.97 -10.98 6.74
C ILE A 113 -4.95 -11.63 7.69
N ARG A 114 -4.60 -10.96 8.80
CA ARG A 114 -3.64 -11.46 9.79
C ARG A 114 -4.12 -12.72 10.50
N ARG A 115 -5.42 -12.85 10.75
CA ARG A 115 -6.00 -14.08 11.33
C ARG A 115 -6.08 -15.21 10.31
N ALA A 116 -6.42 -14.91 9.06
CA ALA A 116 -6.62 -15.90 8.00
C ALA A 116 -5.30 -16.53 7.50
N GLN A 117 -4.16 -15.86 7.69
CA GLN A 117 -2.85 -16.34 7.27
C GLN A 117 -2.00 -16.73 8.48
N GLN A 118 -1.58 -17.99 8.58
CA GLN A 118 -0.68 -18.47 9.62
C GLN A 118 0.55 -19.14 8.98
N PRO A 119 1.77 -18.63 9.20
CA PRO A 119 2.10 -17.49 10.06
C PRO A 119 1.63 -16.14 9.46
N ALA A 120 1.30 -15.17 10.33
CA ALA A 120 0.73 -13.87 9.94
C ALA A 120 1.77 -12.90 9.32
N THR A 121 2.69 -13.40 8.49
CA THR A 121 3.87 -12.67 7.97
C THR A 121 3.66 -12.07 6.59
N LEU A 122 2.49 -12.25 5.98
CA LEU A 122 2.21 -11.83 4.61
C LEU A 122 2.30 -10.31 4.44
N ASP A 123 2.95 -9.78 3.40
CA ASP A 123 2.89 -8.33 3.20
C ASP A 123 1.45 -7.91 2.80
N ILE A 124 1.02 -6.69 3.12
CA ILE A 124 -0.29 -6.16 2.68
C ILE A 124 -0.05 -4.94 1.81
N VAL A 125 -0.58 -4.97 0.59
CA VAL A 125 -0.66 -3.81 -0.30
C VAL A 125 -2.09 -3.31 -0.29
N ALA A 126 -2.31 -2.17 0.37
CA ALA A 126 -3.61 -1.52 0.42
C ALA A 126 -3.75 -0.53 -0.76
N LEU A 127 -4.69 -0.83 -1.66
CA LEU A 127 -5.01 -0.01 -2.83
C LEU A 127 -6.20 0.90 -2.54
N GLY A 128 -6.06 2.18 -2.86
CA GLY A 128 -7.01 3.24 -2.44
C GLY A 128 -6.42 4.12 -1.34
N GLY A 129 -5.10 4.34 -1.41
CA GLY A 129 -4.33 5.08 -0.42
C GLY A 129 -4.52 6.61 -0.46
N ILE A 130 -4.27 7.27 0.68
CA ILE A 130 -4.02 8.71 0.93
C ILE A 130 -4.48 9.62 -0.23
N GLY A 131 -5.80 9.80 -0.35
CA GLY A 131 -6.44 10.59 -1.40
C GLY A 131 -7.89 10.90 -1.03
N GLY A 132 -8.46 11.95 -1.62
CA GLY A 132 -9.83 12.38 -1.31
C GLY A 132 -9.92 13.12 0.03
N ARG A 133 -10.70 12.59 0.97
CA ARG A 133 -10.93 13.20 2.29
C ARG A 133 -9.68 13.15 3.17
N LEU A 134 -9.28 14.30 3.72
CA LEU A 134 -8.07 14.43 4.55
C LEU A 134 -8.10 13.51 5.78
N ASP A 135 -9.22 13.47 6.48
CA ASP A 135 -9.42 12.66 7.68
C ASP A 135 -9.27 11.15 7.38
N GLN A 136 -9.75 10.70 6.21
CA GLN A 136 -9.55 9.33 5.75
C GLN A 136 -8.07 9.05 5.43
N GLY A 137 -7.38 9.98 4.78
CA GLY A 137 -5.94 9.85 4.52
C GLY A 137 -5.12 9.75 5.81
N LEU A 138 -5.44 10.59 6.80
CA LEU A 138 -4.82 10.53 8.14
C LEU A 138 -5.17 9.24 8.87
N SER A 139 -6.40 8.74 8.74
CA SER A 139 -6.82 7.46 9.28
C SER A 139 -5.99 6.31 8.70
N GLN A 140 -5.75 6.26 7.40
CA GLN A 140 -4.90 5.22 6.81
C GLN A 140 -3.46 5.27 7.32
N LEU A 141 -2.89 6.47 7.46
CA LEU A 141 -1.57 6.65 8.08
C LEU A 141 -1.58 6.18 9.54
N HIS A 142 -2.62 6.49 10.30
CA HIS A 142 -2.79 6.01 11.66
C HIS A 142 -2.77 4.48 11.76
N HIS A 143 -3.53 3.77 10.91
CA HIS A 143 -3.53 2.31 10.87
C HIS A 143 -2.16 1.74 10.46
N LEU A 144 -1.44 2.41 9.55
CA LEU A 144 -0.08 2.00 9.17
C LEU A 144 0.88 1.97 10.37
N TYR A 145 0.77 2.92 11.29
CA TYR A 145 1.52 2.93 12.56
C TYR A 145 0.98 1.91 13.56
N MET A 146 -0.33 1.82 13.74
CA MET A 146 -0.99 0.92 14.69
C MET A 146 -0.63 -0.55 14.44
N TYR A 147 -0.75 -1.01 13.20
CA TYR A 147 -0.53 -2.42 12.83
C TYR A 147 0.94 -2.81 12.65
N GLN A 148 1.86 -1.87 12.84
CA GLN A 148 3.29 -2.13 12.80
C GLN A 148 3.98 -1.69 14.09
N SER A 149 3.31 -1.62 15.24
CA SER A 149 3.84 -1.00 16.48
C SER A 149 5.15 -1.58 17.06
N GLY A 150 5.59 -2.76 16.62
CA GLY A 150 6.86 -3.36 17.02
C GLY A 150 8.10 -2.66 16.43
N SER A 151 9.29 -3.08 16.88
CA SER A 151 10.58 -2.64 16.36
C SER A 151 10.96 -3.28 15.01
N GLU A 152 10.23 -4.31 14.61
CA GLU A 152 10.41 -5.06 13.36
C GLU A 152 9.07 -5.26 12.66
N TYR A 153 9.08 -5.97 11.53
CA TYR A 153 7.91 -6.29 10.70
C TYR A 153 7.43 -7.73 10.95
N ALA A 154 7.29 -8.11 12.23
CA ALA A 154 6.99 -9.50 12.62
C ALA A 154 5.69 -10.05 12.01
N HIS A 155 4.73 -9.17 11.73
CA HIS A 155 3.47 -9.52 11.08
C HIS A 155 3.46 -9.10 9.60
N GLY A 156 4.61 -9.06 8.92
CA GLY A 156 4.71 -8.53 7.56
C GLY A 156 4.59 -7.01 7.48
N ARG A 157 4.90 -6.48 6.30
CA ARG A 157 4.88 -5.04 6.00
C ARG A 157 3.54 -4.62 5.45
N ILE A 158 3.23 -3.35 5.61
CA ILE A 158 2.04 -2.74 5.00
C ILE A 158 2.50 -1.61 4.09
N TYR A 159 1.95 -1.60 2.87
CA TYR A 159 2.17 -0.57 1.87
C TYR A 159 0.83 0.08 1.54
N LEU A 160 0.81 1.41 1.52
CA LEU A 160 -0.32 2.21 1.06
C LEU A 160 -0.04 2.68 -0.36
N LEU A 161 -0.82 2.18 -1.31
CA LEU A 161 -0.71 2.57 -2.71
C LEU A 161 -1.87 3.52 -3.08
N SER A 162 -1.51 4.77 -3.37
CA SER A 162 -2.43 5.76 -3.96
C SER A 162 -2.24 5.84 -5.47
N GLU A 163 -3.02 6.69 -6.14
CA GLU A 163 -2.85 6.98 -7.58
C GLU A 163 -1.49 7.59 -7.92
N ALA A 164 -0.87 8.28 -6.96
CA ALA A 164 0.31 9.09 -7.18
C ALA A 164 1.58 8.51 -6.57
N SER A 165 1.48 7.68 -5.53
CA SER A 165 2.63 7.27 -4.73
C SER A 165 2.42 5.94 -4.02
N LEU A 166 3.52 5.25 -3.76
CA LEU A 166 3.60 4.16 -2.80
C LEU A 166 4.19 4.70 -1.49
N THR A 167 3.52 4.46 -0.37
CA THR A 167 3.92 4.91 0.97
C THR A 167 4.03 3.73 1.93
N PHE A 168 5.08 3.68 2.74
CA PHE A 168 5.28 2.66 3.75
C PHE A 168 6.09 3.19 4.94
N LEU A 169 6.09 2.44 6.05
CA LEU A 169 6.68 2.87 7.31
C LEU A 169 8.10 2.32 7.48
N LEU A 170 9.08 3.21 7.59
CA LEU A 170 10.42 2.89 8.03
C LEU A 170 10.49 2.94 9.56
N LYS A 171 10.94 1.86 10.18
CA LYS A 171 11.21 1.80 11.62
C LYS A 171 12.46 2.59 12.00
N ALA A 172 12.64 2.87 13.29
CA ALA A 172 13.95 3.30 13.77
C ALA A 172 15.04 2.30 13.35
N GLY A 173 16.10 2.79 12.71
CA GLY A 173 17.17 1.95 12.18
C GLY A 173 17.64 2.35 10.78
N SER A 174 18.32 1.41 10.13
CA SER A 174 18.87 1.60 8.78
C SER A 174 18.06 0.79 7.77
N HIS A 175 17.80 1.40 6.61
CA HIS A 175 17.01 0.83 5.53
C HIS A 175 17.74 0.97 4.20
N LYS A 176 17.62 -0.07 3.38
CA LYS A 176 18.05 -0.09 1.98
C LYS A 176 16.82 -0.36 1.10
N ILE A 177 16.47 0.61 0.28
CA ILE A 177 15.23 0.61 -0.51
C ILE A 177 15.58 0.51 -1.99
N HIS A 178 15.26 -0.62 -2.62
CA HIS A 178 15.47 -0.85 -4.05
C HIS A 178 14.39 -0.12 -4.86
N VAL A 179 14.79 0.99 -5.47
CA VAL A 179 13.92 1.87 -6.26
C VAL A 179 14.03 1.61 -7.77
N LYS A 180 15.04 0.84 -8.20
CA LYS A 180 15.19 0.33 -9.58
C LYS A 180 15.79 -1.07 -9.54
N GLU A 181 15.16 -2.00 -10.25
CA GLU A 181 15.68 -3.35 -10.45
C GLU A 181 16.34 -3.45 -11.85
N PRO A 182 17.52 -4.09 -11.98
CA PRO A 182 18.17 -4.25 -13.28
C PRO A 182 17.34 -5.10 -14.26
N GLY A 183 17.13 -4.59 -15.48
CA GLY A 183 16.42 -5.32 -16.53
C GLY A 183 14.89 -5.17 -16.50
N GLU A 184 14.37 -4.30 -15.63
CA GLU A 184 12.93 -4.14 -15.42
C GLU A 184 12.45 -2.71 -15.72
N ASP A 185 11.18 -2.59 -16.10
CA ASP A 185 10.57 -1.30 -16.37
C ASP A 185 10.50 -0.44 -15.10
N ALA A 186 10.87 0.83 -15.23
CA ALA A 186 10.86 1.77 -14.10
C ALA A 186 9.41 2.11 -13.68
N VAL A 187 8.96 1.51 -12.58
CA VAL A 187 7.62 1.75 -12.00
C VAL A 187 7.50 3.04 -11.19
N PHE A 188 8.63 3.60 -10.74
CA PHE A 188 8.68 4.82 -9.92
C PHE A 188 9.16 6.04 -10.72
N LYS A 189 8.63 7.21 -10.36
CA LYS A 189 9.18 8.52 -10.69
C LYS A 189 10.30 8.88 -9.71
N LYS A 190 10.99 9.98 -9.99
CA LYS A 190 12.07 10.46 -9.12
C LYS A 190 11.61 10.96 -7.74
N HIS A 191 10.39 11.47 -7.59
CA HIS A 191 10.00 12.20 -6.37
C HIS A 191 9.86 11.28 -5.15
N VAL A 192 10.49 11.66 -4.04
CA VAL A 192 10.50 10.96 -2.76
C VAL A 192 10.20 11.94 -1.61
N GLY A 193 9.55 11.45 -0.56
CA GLY A 193 9.40 12.15 0.71
C GLY A 193 9.73 11.24 1.90
N ILE A 194 10.29 11.83 2.95
CA ILE A 194 10.57 11.19 4.25
C ILE A 194 9.94 12.04 5.34
N ILE A 195 8.90 11.52 6.00
CA ILE A 195 7.98 12.29 6.84
C ILE A 195 7.94 11.72 8.27
N PRO A 196 8.42 12.45 9.29
CA PRO A 196 8.41 12.01 10.68
C PRO A 196 7.09 12.39 11.38
N LEU A 197 6.03 11.61 11.15
CA LEU A 197 4.67 11.97 11.58
C LEU A 197 4.47 11.90 13.10
N GLN A 198 5.07 10.93 13.79
CA GLN A 198 4.92 10.76 15.24
C GLN A 198 5.71 11.78 16.09
N GLY A 199 6.66 12.49 15.48
CA GLY A 199 7.49 13.48 16.15
C GLY A 199 8.89 13.56 15.53
N PRO A 200 9.74 14.51 15.97
CA PRO A 200 11.04 14.76 15.37
C PRO A 200 11.94 13.52 15.34
N SER A 201 12.61 13.30 14.20
CA SER A 201 13.62 12.26 13.97
C SER A 201 14.87 12.86 13.31
N ARG A 202 16.05 12.33 13.63
CA ARG A 202 17.28 12.60 12.88
C ARG A 202 17.41 11.56 11.75
N ILE A 203 17.59 12.04 10.53
CA ILE A 203 17.73 11.21 9.33
C ILE A 203 19.09 11.40 8.66
N THR A 204 19.60 10.31 8.08
CA THR A 204 20.76 10.31 7.17
C THR A 204 20.36 9.56 5.91
N THR A 205 20.61 10.11 4.73
CA THR A 205 20.21 9.49 3.46
C THR A 205 21.39 9.34 2.51
N LYS A 206 21.27 8.37 1.60
CA LYS A 206 22.17 8.21 0.46
C LYS A 206 21.41 7.81 -0.80
N GLY A 207 21.73 8.42 -1.93
CA GLY A 207 21.16 8.10 -3.24
C GLY A 207 20.07 9.08 -3.67
N LEU A 208 19.86 10.16 -2.92
CA LEU A 208 18.93 11.22 -3.24
C LEU A 208 19.67 12.49 -3.70
N GLU A 209 18.99 13.37 -4.44
CA GLU A 209 19.51 14.67 -4.87
C GLU A 209 19.90 15.55 -3.68
N TRP A 210 19.03 15.59 -2.68
CA TRP A 210 19.30 16.28 -1.42
C TRP A 210 19.54 15.24 -0.33
N ASP A 211 20.71 14.62 -0.41
CA ASP A 211 21.19 13.76 0.67
C ASP A 211 21.53 14.59 1.91
N VAL A 212 21.19 14.05 3.08
CA VAL A 212 21.44 14.69 4.37
C VAL A 212 22.21 13.77 5.29
N SER A 213 22.99 14.33 6.21
CA SER A 213 23.73 13.59 7.23
C SER A 213 23.35 14.13 8.59
N ASP A 214 22.85 13.25 9.46
CA ASP A 214 22.38 13.58 10.80
C ASP A 214 21.57 14.89 10.80
N TRP A 215 20.45 14.89 10.08
CA TRP A 215 19.59 16.06 9.91
C TRP A 215 18.27 15.89 10.67
N GLU A 216 17.96 16.84 11.56
CA GLU A 216 16.67 16.83 12.26
C GLU A 216 15.54 17.14 11.30
N SER A 217 14.61 16.20 11.17
CA SER A 217 13.35 16.35 10.45
C SER A 217 12.16 16.37 11.42
N LYS A 218 11.21 17.28 11.21
CA LYS A 218 9.98 17.41 12.01
C LYS A 218 8.87 18.12 11.23
N ILE A 219 7.62 17.75 11.53
CA ILE A 219 6.45 18.54 11.13
C ILE A 219 6.55 19.95 11.73
N GLY A 220 6.22 20.98 10.94
CA GLY A 220 6.36 22.39 11.34
C GLY A 220 7.80 22.93 11.28
N GLY A 221 8.74 22.16 10.72
CA GLY A 221 10.11 22.61 10.49
C GLY A 221 10.71 21.96 9.25
N ASN A 222 11.89 21.40 9.41
CA ASN A 222 12.63 20.71 8.38
C ASN A 222 11.92 19.41 7.94
N LEU A 223 11.47 19.35 6.70
CA LEU A 223 10.77 18.18 6.16
C LEU A 223 11.36 17.78 4.80
N SER A 224 11.71 16.51 4.64
CA SER A 224 12.21 16.01 3.35
C SER A 224 11.02 15.72 2.43
N THR A 225 10.57 16.73 1.71
CA THR A 225 9.51 16.61 0.69
C THR A 225 10.04 17.05 -0.66
N SER A 226 9.51 16.46 -1.73
CA SER A 226 9.95 16.73 -3.11
C SER A 226 11.43 16.44 -3.34
N ASN A 227 12.00 15.47 -2.61
CA ASN A 227 13.35 14.99 -2.87
C ASN A 227 13.37 14.15 -4.16
N HIS A 228 14.54 13.90 -4.75
CA HIS A 228 14.65 13.12 -5.98
C HIS A 228 15.58 11.93 -5.83
N VAL A 229 15.17 10.77 -6.32
CA VAL A 229 16.07 9.66 -6.64
C VAL A 229 16.92 10.07 -7.84
N LEU A 230 18.25 9.97 -7.70
CA LEU A 230 19.17 10.27 -8.81
C LEU A 230 19.00 9.28 -9.98
N PRO A 231 19.34 9.67 -11.22
CA PRO A 231 19.18 8.80 -12.41
C PRO A 231 19.87 7.44 -12.31
N ASP A 232 21.03 7.34 -11.68
CA ASP A 232 21.79 6.08 -11.55
C ASP A 232 21.58 5.36 -10.21
N THR A 233 20.83 5.97 -9.28
CA THR A 233 20.52 5.34 -7.99
C THR A 233 19.61 4.13 -8.21
N LYS A 234 20.11 2.96 -7.82
CA LYS A 234 19.35 1.70 -7.71
C LYS A 234 18.73 1.52 -6.33
N CYS A 235 19.48 1.88 -5.29
CA CYS A 235 19.05 1.77 -3.90
C CYS A 235 19.15 3.14 -3.20
N VAL A 236 18.09 3.52 -2.49
CA VAL A 236 18.11 4.64 -1.54
C VAL A 236 18.42 4.06 -0.16
N HIS A 237 19.40 4.62 0.54
CA HIS A 237 19.65 4.29 1.94
C HIS A 237 19.05 5.36 2.83
N VAL A 238 18.37 4.94 3.90
CA VAL A 238 17.82 5.84 4.91
C VAL A 238 18.16 5.27 6.28
N HIS A 239 18.87 6.04 7.09
CA HIS A 239 18.95 5.82 8.53
C HIS A 239 18.05 6.82 9.24
N THR A 240 17.28 6.37 10.23
CA THR A 240 16.38 7.22 11.01
C THR A 240 16.37 6.82 12.48
N THR A 241 16.36 7.81 13.38
CA THR A 241 16.33 7.56 14.84
C THR A 241 14.96 7.18 15.40
N LYS A 242 13.89 7.47 14.65
CA LYS A 242 12.49 7.14 14.96
C LYS A 242 11.76 6.73 13.69
N ASP A 243 10.57 6.18 13.86
CA ASP A 243 9.73 5.79 12.74
C ASP A 243 9.36 6.97 11.83
N VAL A 244 9.54 6.79 10.53
CA VAL A 244 9.21 7.79 9.50
C VAL A 244 8.49 7.14 8.33
N LEU A 245 7.59 7.88 7.69
CA LEU A 245 6.99 7.46 6.43
C LEU A 245 8.01 7.68 5.31
N PHE A 246 8.16 6.69 4.44
CA PHE A 246 8.81 6.85 3.14
C PHE A 246 7.72 6.81 2.07
N THR A 247 7.75 7.79 1.17
CA THR A 247 6.82 7.84 0.03
C THR A 247 7.60 8.07 -1.25
N ILE A 248 7.23 7.34 -2.31
CA ILE A 248 7.84 7.47 -3.64
C ILE A 248 6.76 7.56 -4.71
N ALA A 249 6.92 8.52 -5.62
CA ALA A 249 5.94 8.76 -6.67
C ALA A 249 5.93 7.63 -7.71
N LEU A 250 4.74 7.28 -8.19
CA LEU A 250 4.54 6.27 -9.22
C LEU A 250 4.70 6.87 -10.62
N ARG A 251 5.24 6.10 -11.56
CA ARG A 251 5.16 6.42 -12.99
C ARG A 251 3.72 6.17 -13.45
N GLN A 252 3.14 7.14 -14.12
CA GLN A 252 1.84 6.92 -14.74
C GLN A 252 2.03 6.05 -15.97
N VAL A 253 1.17 5.04 -16.13
CA VAL A 253 1.16 4.21 -17.33
C VAL A 253 0.53 5.06 -18.43
N GLU A 254 1.28 5.33 -19.50
CA GLU A 254 0.77 6.07 -20.65
C GLU A 254 -0.42 5.30 -21.26
N GLY A 255 -1.60 5.93 -21.29
CA GLY A 255 -2.83 5.34 -21.85
C GLY A 255 -4.13 5.68 -21.09
N GLU A 256 -4.06 6.15 -19.85
CA GLU A 256 -5.24 6.56 -19.08
C GLU A 256 -5.34 8.10 -19.06
N VAL A 257 -5.57 8.70 -20.24
CA VAL A 257 -6.21 10.01 -20.31
C VAL A 257 -7.71 9.77 -20.10
N GLY A 258 -8.30 10.56 -19.20
CA GLY A 258 -9.61 10.31 -18.62
C GLY A 258 -10.74 10.06 -19.61
N ASN A 259 -11.67 9.22 -19.17
CA ASN A 259 -13.09 9.40 -19.44
C ASN A 259 -13.73 10.04 -18.21
#